data_AF-A0A7V2WSI5-F1
#
_entry.id   AF-A0A7V2WSI5-F1
#
_cell.length_a   1.000
_cell.length_b   1.000
_cell.length_c   1.000
_cell.angle_alpha   90.00
_cell.angle_beta   90.00
_cell.angle_gamma   90.00
#
_symmetry.space_group_name_H-M   'P 1'
#
loop_
_entity.id
_entity.type
_entity.pdbx_description
1 polymer ?
#
loop_
_entity_poly.entity_id
_entity_poly.type
_entity_poly.pdbx_seq_one_letter_code
_entity_poly.pdbx_strand_id
1 'polypeptide(L)' 'GLFIALEAIDRANSLDRAKIRDEIEKTKNFIGTGGIFNMSPTDHLGLDLSAFKMLEVKNGDWTLVQ' A
#
# COMPACT_ATOMS: atom_id res chain seq x y z
N GLY A 1 -5.48 0.60 -1.95
CA GLY A 1 -6.27 0.07 -3.08
C GLY A 1 -6.76 1.20 -3.97
N LEU A 2 -7.98 1.69 -3.75
CA LEU A 2 -8.63 2.71 -4.59
C LEU A 2 -7.76 3.96 -4.84
N PHE A 3 -7.21 4.57 -3.79
CA PHE A 3 -6.39 5.79 -3.92
C PHE A 3 -5.11 5.58 -4.74
N ILE A 4 -4.43 4.44 -4.58
CA ILE A 4 -3.26 4.07 -5.39
C ILE A 4 -3.65 3.98 -6.88
N ALA A 5 -4.81 3.38 -7.18
CA ALA A 5 -5.29 3.26 -8.55
C ALA A 5 -5.66 4.63 -9.14
N LEU A 6 -6.34 5.50 -8.39
CA LEU A 6 -6.70 6.84 -8.84
C LEU A 6 -5.47 7.69 -9.16
N GLU A 7 -4.47 7.70 -8.27
CA GLU A 7 -3.24 8.45 -8.52
C GLU A 7 -2.43 7.86 -9.69
N ALA A 8 -2.41 6.54 -9.85
CA ALA A 8 -1.74 5.91 -10.98
C ALA A 8 -2.43 6.23 -12.32
N ILE A 9 -3.77 6.31 -12.35
CA ILE A 9 -4.53 6.75 -13.52
C ILE A 9 -4.18 8.20 -13.87
N ASP A 10 -4.11 9.07 -12.86
CA ASP A 10 -3.73 10.49 -13.04
C ASP A 10 -2.31 10.61 -13.61
N ARG A 11 -1.33 9.93 -13.01
CA ARG A 11 0.06 9.88 -13.52
C ARG A 11 0.17 9.28 -14.92
N ALA A 12 -0.60 8.24 -15.22
CA ALA A 12 -0.58 7.57 -16.52
C ALA A 12 -1.18 8.44 -17.63
N ASN A 13 -2.02 9.42 -17.26
CA ASN A 13 -2.80 10.25 -18.16
C ASN A 13 -3.49 9.42 -19.27
N SER A 14 -4.00 8.25 -18.87
CA SER A 14 -4.52 7.23 -19.79
C SER A 14 -5.35 6.21 -19.03
N LEU A 15 -6.30 5.60 -19.73
CA LEU A 15 -7.04 4.42 -19.26
C LEU A 15 -6.47 3.11 -19.80
N ASP A 16 -5.31 3.15 -20.47
CA ASP A 16 -4.62 1.94 -20.89
C ASP A 16 -4.15 1.11 -19.69
N ARG A 17 -4.49 -0.17 -19.69
CA ARG A 17 -4.21 -1.08 -18.57
C ARG A 17 -2.72 -1.24 -18.27
N ALA A 18 -1.87 -1.24 -19.31
CA ALA A 18 -0.45 -1.47 -19.13
C ALA A 18 0.20 -0.21 -18.55
N LYS A 19 -0.17 0.97 -19.06
CA LYS A 19 0.27 2.25 -18.51
C LYS A 19 -0.14 2.44 -17.05
N ILE A 20 -1.38 2.11 -16.69
CA ILE A 20 -1.83 2.21 -15.30
C ILE A 20 -1.02 1.28 -14.39
N ARG A 21 -0.78 0.03 -14.82
CA ARG A 21 0.05 -0.91 -14.06
C ARG A 21 1.45 -0.33 -13.83
N ASP A 22 2.09 0.16 -14.89
CA ASP A 22 3.44 0.71 -14.82
C ASP A 22 3.51 1.90 -13.85
N GLU A 23 2.44 2.71 -13.75
CA GLU A 23 2.35 3.80 -12.77
C GLU A 23 2.02 3.33 -11.35
N ILE A 24 1.25 2.25 -11.17
CA ILE A 24 1.04 1.63 -9.85
C ILE A 24 2.38 1.15 -9.30
N GLU A 25 3.18 0.47 -10.13
CA GLU A 25 4.51 -0.06 -9.76
C GLU A 25 5.51 1.04 -9.35
N LYS A 26 5.29 2.29 -9.75
CA LYS A 26 6.09 3.46 -9.35
C LYS A 26 5.64 4.11 -8.04
N THR A 27 4.57 3.63 -7.41
CA THR A 27 4.05 4.20 -6.15
C THR A 27 5.05 4.04 -5.02
N LYS A 28 5.47 5.15 -4.41
CA LYS A 28 6.40 5.21 -3.27
C LYS A 28 5.85 6.06 -2.15
N ASN A 29 6.19 5.71 -0.91
CA ASN A 29 5.84 6.46 0.31
C ASN A 29 4.34 6.73 0.49
N PHE A 30 3.47 5.91 -0.09
CA PHE A 30 2.02 6.11 0.03
C PHE A 30 1.53 5.62 1.40
N ILE A 31 1.04 6.53 2.25
CA ILE A 31 0.53 6.18 3.59
C ILE A 31 -0.90 5.66 3.47
N GLY A 32 -1.10 4.36 3.73
CA GLY A 32 -2.41 3.71 3.76
C GLY A 32 -2.69 3.07 5.12
N THR A 33 -3.91 2.53 5.26
CA THR A 33 -4.34 1.88 6.51
C THR A 33 -3.50 0.66 6.90
N GLY A 34 -2.87 0.00 5.93
CA GLY A 34 -1.98 -1.14 6.14
C GLY A 34 -0.51 -0.79 6.34
N GLY A 35 -0.12 0.49 6.32
CA GLY A 35 1.28 0.92 6.41
C GLY A 35 1.70 1.85 5.26
N ILE A 36 3.01 1.97 5.06
CA ILE A 36 3.60 2.81 3.99
C ILE A 36 3.91 1.91 2.79
N PHE A 37 3.23 2.15 1.68
CA PHE A 37 3.36 1.37 0.45
C PHE A 37 4.49 1.89 -0.44
N ASN A 38 5.38 0.98 -0.84
CA ASN A 38 6.52 1.19 -1.71
C ASN A 38 6.57 0.09 -2.79
N MET A 39 5.71 0.19 -3.80
CA MET A 39 5.55 -0.79 -4.86
C MET A 39 6.77 -0.88 -5.79
N SER A 40 6.91 -1.99 -6.51
CA SER A 40 7.87 -2.14 -7.61
C SER A 40 7.38 -3.20 -8.61
N PRO A 41 7.98 -3.33 -9.81
CA PRO A 41 7.62 -4.39 -10.75
C PRO A 41 7.78 -5.81 -10.20
N THR A 42 8.66 -6.00 -9.20
CA THR A 42 8.94 -7.30 -8.57
C THR A 42 8.27 -7.47 -7.20
N ASP A 43 7.61 -6.43 -6.68
CA ASP A 43 6.91 -6.44 -5.40
C ASP A 43 5.64 -5.59 -5.48
N HIS A 44 4.50 -6.27 -5.64
CA HIS A 44 3.17 -5.67 -5.68
C HIS A 44 2.50 -5.58 -4.30
N LEU A 45 3.17 -6.04 -3.22
CA LEU A 45 2.72 -5.81 -1.86
C LEU A 45 3.19 -4.43 -1.37
N GLY A 46 4.48 -4.15 -1.56
CA GLY A 46 5.10 -2.86 -1.22
C GLY A 46 5.08 -2.53 0.28
N LEU A 47 4.84 -3.51 1.15
CA LEU A 47 4.89 -3.38 2.60
C LEU A 47 6.07 -4.20 3.12
N ASP A 48 6.76 -3.66 4.13
CA ASP A 48 7.80 -4.37 4.86
C ASP A 48 7.32 -4.79 6.25
N LEU A 49 8.22 -5.37 7.05
CA LEU A 49 7.89 -5.83 8.40
C LEU A 49 7.40 -4.72 9.34
N SER A 50 7.69 -3.45 9.05
CA SER A 50 7.21 -2.33 9.87
C SER A 50 5.68 -2.17 9.82
N ALA A 51 5.04 -2.65 8.76
CA ALA A 51 3.59 -2.65 8.57
C ALA A 51 2.86 -3.60 9.53
N PHE A 52 3.55 -4.64 10.00
CA PHE A 52 2.96 -5.66 10.86
C PHE A 52 3.22 -5.35 12.33
N LYS A 53 2.14 -5.26 13.12
CA LYS A 53 2.20 -5.06 14.56
C LYS A 53 1.66 -6.28 15.26
N MET A 54 2.36 -6.73 16.30
CA MET A 54 1.86 -7.77 17.20
C MET A 54 0.83 -7.15 18.14
N LEU A 55 -0.36 -7.74 18.16
CA LEU A 55 -1.47 -7.31 19.00
C LEU A 55 -1.90 -8.42 19.93
N GLU A 56 -2.38 -8.04 21.10
CA GLU A 56 -3.04 -8.91 22.07
C GLU A 56 -4.40 -8.33 22.47
N VAL A 57 -5.35 -9.20 22.84
CA VAL A 57 -6.66 -8.77 23.35
C VAL A 57 -6.59 -8.64 24.86
N LYS A 58 -6.83 -7.42 25.37
CA LYS A 58 -6.94 -7.11 26.81
C LYS A 58 -8.25 -6.40 27.08
N ASN A 59 -9.04 -6.93 28.01
CA ASN A 59 -10.34 -6.36 28.41
C ASN A 59 -11.31 -6.12 27.23
N GLY A 60 -11.27 -6.97 26.21
CA GLY A 60 -12.15 -6.88 25.04
C GLY A 60 -11.69 -5.91 23.95
N ASP A 61 -10.49 -5.32 24.07
CA ASP A 61 -9.91 -4.42 23.05
C ASP A 61 -8.51 -4.87 22.60
N TRP A 62 -8.06 -4.35 21.46
CA TRP A 62 -6.73 -4.58 20.91
C TRP A 62 -5.69 -3.70 21.60
N THR A 63 -4.60 -4.31 22.04
CA THR A 63 -3.45 -3.60 22.61
C THR A 63 -2.17 -4.05 21.91
N LEU A 64 -1.20 -3.14 21.76
CA LEU A 64 0.12 -3.49 21.26
C LEU A 64 0.83 -4.40 22.26
N VAL A 65 1.38 -5.51 21.76
CA VAL A 65 2.28 -6.35 22.54
C VAL A 65 3.54 -5.53 22.86
N GLN A 66 3.88 -5.43 24.14
CA GLN A 66 5.13 -4.85 24.65
C GLN A 66 6.00 -5.94 25.25
#